data_AF-Q2UVZ0-F1
#
_entry.id   AF-Q2UVZ0-F1
#
_cell.length_a   1.000
_cell.length_b   1.000
_cell.length_c   1.000
_cell.angle_alpha   90.00
_cell.angle_beta   90.00
_cell.angle_gamma   90.00
#
_symmetry.space_group_name_H-M   'P 1'
#
loop_
_entity.id
_entity.type
_entity.pdbx_description
1 polymer ?
#
loop_
_entity_poly.entity_id
_entity_poly.type
_entity_poly.pdbx_seq_one_letter_code
_entity_poly.pdbx_strand_id
1 'polypeptide(L)' 'MLVTKLAPDFKAPAVLGNNEVDEHFELSKNLGKSGAILF' A
#
# COMPACT_ATOMS: atom_id res chain seq x y z
N MET A 1 -17.19 -5.49 7.30
CA MET A 1 -16.96 -6.38 6.15
C MET A 1 -16.35 -5.57 5.01
N LEU A 2 -15.07 -5.82 4.68
CA LEU A 2 -14.28 -5.08 3.68
C LEU A 2 -14.11 -5.83 2.36
N VAL A 3 -14.22 -7.16 2.38
CA VAL A 3 -14.10 -8.03 1.20
C VAL A 3 -15.08 -7.58 0.10
N THR A 4 -14.63 -7.66 -1.16
CA THR A 4 -15.31 -7.23 -2.40
C THR A 4 -15.55 -5.73 -2.57
N LYS A 5 -15.20 -4.90 -1.59
CA LYS A 5 -15.21 -3.42 -1.73
C LYS A 5 -13.86 -2.93 -2.21
N LEU A 6 -13.83 -1.71 -2.75
CA LEU A 6 -12.57 -1.02 -3.02
C LEU A 6 -11.78 -0.88 -1.71
N ALA A 7 -10.49 -1.20 -1.76
CA ALA A 7 -9.61 -1.02 -0.62
C ALA A 7 -9.54 0.48 -0.29
N PRO A 8 -9.67 0.87 0.99
CA PRO A 8 -9.47 2.26 1.39
C PRO A 8 -8.01 2.63 1.14
N ASP A 9 -7.82 3.79 0.50
CA ASP A 9 -6.48 4.33 0.31
C ASP A 9 -5.95 4.91 1.62
N PHE A 10 -4.64 4.87 1.81
CA PHE A 10 -3.96 5.49 2.95
C PHE A 10 -2.62 6.05 2.52
N LYS A 11 -2.19 7.08 3.24
CA LYS A 11 -0.89 7.71 3.07
C LYS A 11 -0.16 7.76 4.41
N ALA A 12 0.98 7.09 4.50
CA ALA A 12 1.74 6.96 5.75
C ALA A 12 3.24 6.74 5.47
N PRO A 13 4.12 6.96 6.46
CA PRO A 13 5.51 6.58 6.34
C PRO A 13 5.66 5.05 6.30
N ALA A 14 6.48 4.54 5.39
CA ALA A 14 6.77 3.11 5.24
C ALA A 14 8.25 2.86 5.00
N VAL A 15 8.73 1.68 5.41
CA VAL A 15 10.07 1.20 5.06
C VAL A 15 9.92 0.24 3.88
N LEU A 16 10.56 0.58 2.77
CA LEU A 16 10.51 -0.17 1.52
C LEU A 16 11.42 -1.41 1.58
N GLY A 17 11.26 -2.34 0.63
CA GLY A 17 12.05 -3.58 0.58
C GLY A 17 13.55 -3.37 0.36
N ASN A 18 13.97 -2.19 -0.08
CA ASN A 18 15.37 -1.76 -0.20
C ASN A 18 15.90 -1.03 1.05
N ASN A 19 15.15 -1.03 2.16
CA ASN A 19 15.41 -0.31 3.40
C ASN A 19 15.37 1.23 3.30
N GLU A 20 14.88 1.79 2.20
CA GLU A 20 14.61 3.22 2.13
C GLU A 20 13.30 3.56 2.85
N VAL A 21 13.27 4.73 3.48
CA VAL A 21 12.06 5.25 4.13
C VAL A 21 11.32 6.15 3.15
N ASP A 22 10.07 5.80 2.86
CA ASP A 22 9.13 6.65 2.13
C ASP A 22 8.14 7.26 3.13
N GLU A 23 8.27 8.56 3.40
CA GLU A 23 7.39 9.31 4.32
C GLU A 23 5.92 9.42 3.83
N HIS A 24 5.67 9.07 2.57
CA HIS A 24 4.44 9.36 1.86
C HIS A 24 3.89 8.16 1.08
N PHE A 25 4.19 6.94 1.52
CA PHE A 25 3.72 5.71 0.90
C PHE A 25 2.19 5.72 0.75
N GLU A 26 1.71 5.48 -0.47
CA GLU A 26 0.30 5.51 -0.83
C GLU A 26 -0.12 4.17 -1.44
N LEU A 27 -1.14 3.52 -0.88
CA LEU A 27 -1.54 2.17 -1.32
C LEU A 27 -1.94 2.14 -2.78
N SER A 28 -2.74 3.11 -3.24
CA SER A 28 -3.24 3.16 -4.62
C SER A 28 -2.13 3.26 -5.68
N LYS A 29 -0.98 3.87 -5.35
CA LYS A 29 0.19 4.00 -6.22
C LYS A 29 1.12 2.79 -6.19
N ASN A 30 0.96 1.92 -5.19
CA ASN A 30 1.81 0.76 -4.95
C ASN A 30 1.10 -0.57 -5.25
N LEU A 31 0.05 -0.54 -6.08
CA LEU A 31 -0.64 -1.74 -6.56
C LEU A 31 0.12 -2.38 -7.73
N GLY A 32 0.50 -3.65 -7.59
CA GLY A 32 1.08 -4.44 -8.67
C GLY A 32 0.03 -4.95 -9.67
N LYS A 33 0.49 -5.57 -10.75
CA LYS A 33 -0.40 -6.21 -11.76
C LYS A 33 -1.32 -7.27 -11.16
N SER A 34 -0.89 -7.93 -10.09
CA SER A 34 -1.65 -8.96 -9.35
C SER A 34 -2.26 -8.43 -8.04
N GLY A 35 -2.29 -7.11 -7.85
CA GLY A 35 -2.70 -6.47 -6.59
C GLY A 35 -1.55 -6.34 -5.59
N ALA A 36 -1.90 -6.12 -4.33
CA ALA A 36 -0.97 -5.99 -3.21
C ALA A 36 -1.43 -6.85 -2.03
N ILE A 37 -0.48 -7.33 -1.23
CA ILE A 37 -0.74 -8.02 0.04
C ILE A 37 -0.31 -7.05 1.15
N LEU A 38 -1.25 -6.71 2.04
CA LEU A 38 -1.03 -5.82 3.17
C LEU A 38 -1.25 -6.61 4.46
N PHE A 39 -0.34 -6.46 5.42
CA PHE A 39 -0.41 -7.07 6.75
C PHE A 39 -0.62 -6.00 7.82
#